data_AF-A0A2V2WGI0-F1
#
_entry.id   AF-A0A2V2WGI0-F1
#
_cell.length_a   1.000
_cell.length_b   1.000
_cell.length_c   1.000
_cell.angle_alpha   90.00
_cell.angle_beta   90.00
_cell.angle_gamma   90.00
#
_symmetry.space_group_name_H-M   'P 1'
#
loop_
_entity.id
_entity.type
_entity.pdbx_description
1 polymer ?
#
loop_
_entity_poly.entity_id
_entity_poly.type
_entity_poly.pdbx_seq_one_letter_code
_entity_poly.pdbx_strand_id
1 'polypeptide(L)'
;MSPSLPVVVSVADGVAESSGFYDEVFFTEQEPANTDETTCENLVKTTRVTSTLSPAEQRIQELNAMRAERVARRRNPDNIFLKAMHVVMPYGGILSSAFNLASSTLGAGIVALPAAFKMSGIAMSILYLFIVASMAVYSFVLLTVVGERTGLRSYEKVTRLLLGRGADYLLAVLMWILCFGGDVTYVISMLGIIKGFVNNAESTPEFLKTLPGNRLLTSIVWLFFMLPLCLPKEINSLRIVSTIAVFFIVFFAICIVVHAAQNGLKNGIRDDIVYIQSGNQAITGLSIYLFAYVSQVNCYEVYEELYKPSVGRMTKSAALGTSLCTVLYLLPVCLGTWNLAPP
;
A
#
# COMPACT_ATOMS: atom_id res chain seq x y z
N MET A 1 -35.70 10.94 -33.15
CA MET A 1 -34.35 10.35 -33.18
C MET A 1 -33.67 10.66 -31.85
N SER A 2 -33.97 9.85 -30.84
CA SER A 2 -33.23 9.74 -29.58
C SER A 2 -33.37 8.28 -29.13
N PRO A 3 -32.31 7.61 -28.66
CA PRO A 3 -32.45 6.32 -28.01
C PRO A 3 -32.55 6.51 -26.50
N SER A 4 -33.70 6.14 -25.97
CA SER A 4 -33.95 5.90 -24.55
C SER A 4 -33.14 4.69 -24.05
N LEU A 5 -32.34 4.89 -23.01
CA LEU A 5 -31.74 3.82 -22.19
C LEU A 5 -32.82 3.06 -21.42
N PRO A 6 -32.75 1.72 -21.35
CA PRO A 6 -33.40 1.01 -20.26
C PRO A 6 -32.43 0.09 -19.48
N VAL A 7 -32.83 -0.20 -18.24
CA VAL A 7 -32.37 -1.32 -17.38
C VAL A 7 -31.10 -1.10 -16.54
N VAL A 8 -31.18 -0.23 -15.51
CA VAL A 8 -30.22 -0.24 -14.37
C VAL A 8 -30.91 -0.47 -13.02
N VAL A 9 -32.24 -0.47 -12.95
CA VAL A 9 -32.95 -0.41 -11.65
C VAL A 9 -33.37 -1.80 -11.11
N SER A 10 -33.44 -2.86 -11.92
CA SER A 10 -34.09 -4.12 -11.49
C SER A 10 -33.20 -5.17 -10.81
N VAL A 11 -31.88 -4.94 -10.66
CA VAL A 11 -30.94 -5.95 -10.11
C VAL A 11 -30.67 -5.76 -8.60
N ALA A 12 -31.11 -4.64 -8.02
CA ALA A 12 -30.79 -4.28 -6.64
C ALA A 12 -31.59 -5.06 -5.57
N ASP A 13 -32.83 -5.46 -5.86
CA ASP A 13 -33.74 -5.97 -4.84
C ASP A 13 -33.66 -7.50 -4.61
N GLY A 14 -33.11 -8.27 -5.56
CA GLY A 14 -33.00 -9.74 -5.44
C GLY A 14 -31.76 -10.26 -4.71
N VAL A 15 -30.76 -9.41 -4.46
CA VAL A 15 -29.44 -9.84 -3.96
C VAL A 15 -29.30 -9.70 -2.43
N ALA A 16 -30.08 -8.80 -1.81
CA ALA A 16 -30.00 -8.50 -0.38
C ALA A 16 -30.50 -9.65 0.52
N GLU A 17 -31.41 -10.51 0.06
CA GLU A 17 -31.89 -11.67 0.82
C GLU A 17 -30.91 -12.86 0.78
N SER A 18 -30.03 -12.92 -0.22
CA SER A 18 -29.13 -14.07 -0.39
C SER A 18 -27.85 -13.97 0.45
N SER A 19 -27.40 -12.75 0.80
CA SER A 19 -26.15 -12.54 1.55
C SER A 19 -26.18 -13.07 2.99
N GLY A 20 -27.35 -13.26 3.60
CA GLY A 20 -27.48 -13.85 4.93
C GLY A 20 -27.34 -15.38 4.96
N PHE A 21 -27.61 -16.05 3.84
CA PHE A 21 -27.63 -17.52 3.77
C PHE A 21 -26.25 -18.12 3.42
N TYR A 22 -25.38 -17.35 2.76
CA TYR A 22 -24.06 -17.84 2.33
C TYR A 22 -22.99 -17.84 3.44
N ASP A 23 -23.17 -17.05 4.50
CA ASP A 23 -22.24 -17.04 5.64
C ASP A 23 -22.40 -18.28 6.55
N GLU A 24 -23.58 -18.92 6.61
CA GLU A 24 -23.79 -20.12 7.44
C GLU A 24 -23.16 -21.39 6.86
N VAL A 25 -22.96 -21.48 5.54
CA VAL A 25 -22.49 -22.72 4.89
C VAL A 25 -20.96 -22.92 5.03
N PHE A 26 -20.20 -21.88 5.38
CA PHE A 26 -18.73 -21.92 5.42
C PHE A 26 -18.10 -22.02 6.82
N PHE A 27 -18.92 -22.16 7.88
CA PHE A 27 -18.45 -22.28 9.26
C PHE A 27 -19.03 -23.51 9.97
N THR A 28 -18.64 -24.69 9.53
CA THR A 28 -18.58 -25.86 10.42
C THR A 28 -17.16 -26.40 10.42
N GLU A 29 -16.50 -26.27 11.57
CA GLU A 29 -15.25 -26.94 11.90
C GLU A 29 -15.53 -28.45 11.90
N GLN A 30 -14.92 -29.18 10.96
CA GLN A 30 -15.24 -30.58 10.71
C GLN A 30 -14.34 -31.48 11.57
N GLU A 31 -14.86 -31.90 12.72
CA GLU A 31 -14.36 -33.04 13.51
C GLU A 31 -14.77 -34.36 12.80
N PRO A 32 -13.95 -35.43 12.80
CA PRO A 32 -14.09 -36.48 11.80
C PRO A 32 -15.14 -37.52 12.21
N ALA A 33 -16.27 -37.57 11.51
CA ALA A 33 -17.16 -38.73 11.53
C ALA A 33 -18.01 -38.87 10.24
N ASN A 34 -17.91 -40.06 9.62
CA ASN A 34 -18.67 -40.62 8.49
C ASN A 34 -18.50 -39.96 7.09
N THR A 35 -17.72 -40.61 6.22
CA THR A 35 -17.01 -39.94 5.11
C THR A 35 -17.66 -40.04 3.71
N ASP A 36 -18.72 -40.82 3.48
CA ASP A 36 -19.19 -41.07 2.10
C ASP A 36 -20.53 -40.37 1.73
N GLU A 37 -21.55 -40.38 2.58
CA GLU A 37 -22.85 -39.76 2.25
C GLU A 37 -22.81 -38.23 2.34
N THR A 38 -22.14 -37.68 3.36
CA THR A 38 -22.04 -36.23 3.56
C THR A 38 -21.20 -35.55 2.48
N THR A 39 -20.18 -36.26 1.96
CA THR A 39 -19.34 -35.78 0.85
C THR A 39 -20.14 -35.75 -0.45
N CYS A 40 -20.93 -36.79 -0.74
CA CYS A 40 -21.82 -36.83 -1.90
C CYS A 40 -22.92 -35.75 -1.82
N GLU A 41 -23.54 -35.54 -0.66
CA GLU A 41 -24.56 -34.49 -0.49
C GLU A 41 -23.98 -33.09 -0.69
N ASN A 42 -22.78 -32.83 -0.16
CA ASN A 42 -22.09 -31.56 -0.34
C ASN A 42 -21.65 -31.36 -1.80
N LEU A 43 -21.15 -32.41 -2.48
CA LEU A 43 -20.86 -32.37 -3.91
C LEU A 43 -22.10 -32.09 -4.76
N VAL A 44 -23.24 -32.72 -4.44
CA VAL A 44 -24.51 -32.51 -5.15
C VAL A 44 -25.06 -31.10 -4.90
N LYS A 45 -24.96 -30.57 -3.67
CA LYS A 45 -25.34 -29.19 -3.34
C LYS A 45 -24.45 -28.17 -4.06
N THR A 46 -23.13 -28.35 -4.03
CA THR A 46 -22.18 -27.50 -4.76
C THR A 46 -22.46 -27.55 -6.27
N THR A 47 -22.67 -28.74 -6.85
CA THR A 47 -22.94 -28.91 -8.28
C THR A 47 -24.25 -28.26 -8.71
N ARG A 48 -25.32 -28.37 -7.89
CA ARG A 48 -26.60 -27.69 -8.17
C ARG A 48 -26.47 -26.17 -8.10
N VAL A 49 -25.78 -25.62 -7.11
CA VAL A 49 -25.59 -24.17 -6.98
C VAL A 49 -24.73 -23.62 -8.12
N THR A 50 -23.71 -24.35 -8.57
CA THR A 50 -22.91 -23.95 -9.73
C THR A 50 -23.74 -23.96 -11.01
N SER A 51 -24.68 -24.90 -11.18
CA SER A 51 -25.53 -25.00 -12.38
C SER A 51 -26.57 -23.89 -12.55
N THR A 52 -26.94 -23.17 -11.48
CA THR A 52 -27.91 -22.05 -11.53
C THR A 52 -27.28 -20.69 -11.81
N LEU A 53 -25.96 -20.58 -11.78
CA LEU A 53 -25.22 -19.35 -12.00
C LEU A 53 -25.01 -19.07 -13.50
N SER A 54 -24.98 -17.80 -13.89
CA SER A 54 -24.61 -17.43 -15.26
C SER A 54 -23.17 -17.90 -15.58
N PRO A 55 -22.85 -18.15 -16.86
CA PRO A 55 -21.50 -18.60 -17.25
C PRO A 55 -20.36 -17.68 -16.77
N ALA A 56 -20.65 -16.38 -16.63
CA ALA A 56 -19.70 -15.40 -16.13
C ALA A 56 -19.45 -15.54 -14.61
N GLU A 57 -20.51 -15.79 -13.84
CA GLU A 57 -20.42 -15.97 -12.38
C GLU A 57 -19.70 -17.26 -12.02
N GLN A 58 -19.95 -18.35 -12.78
CA GLN A 58 -19.20 -19.61 -12.64
C GLN A 58 -17.69 -19.37 -12.82
N ARG A 59 -17.30 -18.60 -13.84
CA ARG A 59 -15.89 -18.31 -14.11
C ARG A 59 -15.23 -17.49 -12.99
N ILE A 60 -15.96 -16.54 -12.41
CA ILE A 60 -15.49 -15.75 -11.27
C ILE A 60 -15.29 -16.67 -10.05
N GLN A 61 -16.22 -17.60 -9.82
CA GLN A 61 -16.12 -18.56 -8.72
C GLN A 61 -14.91 -19.48 -8.88
N GLU A 62 -14.67 -20.01 -10.08
CA GLU A 62 -13.47 -20.80 -10.40
C GLU A 62 -12.18 -20.02 -10.15
N LEU A 63 -12.10 -18.77 -10.63
CA LEU A 63 -10.93 -17.91 -10.42
C LEU A 63 -10.68 -17.62 -8.94
N ASN A 64 -11.75 -17.38 -8.17
CA ASN A 64 -11.68 -17.18 -6.73
C ASN A 64 -11.25 -18.46 -5.99
N ALA A 65 -11.71 -19.64 -6.42
CA ALA A 65 -11.31 -20.93 -5.85
C ALA A 65 -9.82 -21.23 -6.13
N MET A 66 -9.37 -21.08 -7.38
CA MET A 66 -7.96 -21.22 -7.76
C MET A 66 -7.07 -20.23 -7.00
N ARG A 67 -7.54 -18.99 -6.82
CA ARG A 67 -6.85 -18.00 -5.97
C ARG A 67 -6.77 -18.47 -4.52
N ALA A 68 -7.87 -18.92 -3.92
CA ALA A 68 -7.91 -19.37 -2.54
C ALA A 68 -6.96 -20.54 -2.30
N GLU A 69 -6.89 -21.49 -3.24
CA GLU A 69 -5.94 -22.61 -3.19
C GLU A 69 -4.49 -22.13 -3.29
N ARG A 70 -4.19 -21.21 -4.22
CA ARG A 70 -2.85 -20.60 -4.34
C ARG A 70 -2.41 -19.93 -3.04
N VAL A 71 -3.29 -19.17 -2.40
CA VAL A 71 -3.04 -18.50 -1.12
C VAL A 71 -2.90 -19.51 0.03
N ALA A 72 -3.73 -20.56 0.08
CA ALA A 72 -3.70 -21.58 1.12
C ALA A 72 -2.41 -22.41 1.06
N ARG A 73 -2.00 -22.84 -0.14
CA ARG A 73 -0.74 -23.58 -0.36
C ARG A 73 0.46 -22.77 0.13
N ARG A 74 0.51 -21.48 -0.21
CA ARG A 74 1.61 -20.59 0.22
C ARG A 74 1.54 -20.22 1.70
N ARG A 75 0.39 -20.41 2.36
CA ARG A 75 0.25 -20.16 3.79
C ARG A 75 0.88 -21.24 4.67
N ASN A 76 1.14 -22.42 4.12
CA ASN A 76 1.80 -23.49 4.85
C ASN A 76 3.11 -23.88 4.13
N PRO A 77 4.18 -23.09 4.30
CA PRO A 77 5.43 -23.37 3.63
C PRO A 77 6.12 -24.60 4.23
N ASP A 78 6.65 -25.48 3.37
CA ASP A 78 7.34 -26.71 3.78
C ASP A 78 8.71 -26.44 4.44
N ASN A 79 9.28 -25.24 4.24
CA ASN A 79 10.61 -24.88 4.74
C ASN A 79 10.56 -24.33 6.18
N ILE A 80 11.42 -24.85 7.06
CA ILE A 80 11.53 -24.46 8.48
C ILE A 80 11.78 -22.96 8.65
N PHE A 81 12.64 -22.36 7.82
CA PHE A 81 12.90 -20.91 7.84
C PHE A 81 11.65 -20.09 7.50
N LEU A 82 10.91 -20.49 6.46
CA LEU A 82 9.65 -19.84 6.12
C LEU A 82 8.58 -20.05 7.20
N LYS A 83 8.61 -21.17 7.92
CA LYS A 83 7.71 -21.47 9.03
C LYS A 83 7.99 -20.57 10.25
N ALA A 84 9.26 -20.36 10.61
CA ALA A 84 9.66 -19.40 11.64
C ALA A 84 9.27 -17.95 11.27
N MET A 85 9.43 -17.59 10.00
CA MET A 85 9.02 -16.27 9.48
C MET A 85 7.49 -16.11 9.45
N HIS A 86 6.76 -17.20 9.23
CA HIS A 86 5.30 -17.26 9.32
C HIS A 86 4.75 -17.01 10.72
N VAL A 87 5.53 -17.34 11.76
CA VAL A 87 5.19 -17.05 13.16
C VAL A 87 5.21 -15.55 13.40
N VAL A 88 6.18 -14.82 12.82
CA VAL A 88 6.25 -13.36 12.93
C VAL A 88 5.21 -12.69 12.03
N MET A 89 5.03 -13.18 10.80
CA MET A 89 4.14 -12.56 9.79
C MET A 89 3.46 -13.59 8.85
N PRO A 90 2.20 -14.00 9.13
CA PRO A 90 1.52 -15.06 8.39
C PRO A 90 1.07 -14.66 6.98
N TYR A 91 1.03 -15.65 6.06
CA TYR A 91 0.59 -15.43 4.67
C TYR A 91 -0.82 -14.89 4.53
N GLY A 92 -0.96 -13.77 3.80
CA GLY A 92 -2.24 -13.11 3.57
C GLY A 92 -2.86 -12.55 4.85
N GLY A 93 -2.04 -12.33 5.89
CA GLY A 93 -2.49 -11.71 7.13
C GLY A 93 -2.77 -10.21 6.97
N ILE A 94 -3.63 -9.69 7.84
CA ILE A 94 -3.95 -8.26 7.90
C ILE A 94 -2.67 -7.44 8.16
N LEU A 95 -1.82 -7.90 9.07
CA LEU A 95 -0.58 -7.22 9.43
C LEU A 95 0.45 -7.20 8.28
N SER A 96 0.59 -8.31 7.55
CA SER A 96 1.43 -8.36 6.35
C SER A 96 0.94 -7.39 5.28
N SER A 97 -0.37 -7.38 5.04
CA SER A 97 -0.97 -6.51 4.03
C SER A 97 -0.80 -5.04 4.44
N ALA A 98 -0.98 -4.73 5.72
CA ALA A 98 -0.75 -3.41 6.30
C ALA A 98 0.70 -2.96 6.13
N PHE A 99 1.70 -3.80 6.41
CA PHE A 99 3.11 -3.44 6.22
C PHE A 99 3.49 -3.29 4.75
N ASN A 100 2.90 -4.08 3.87
CA ASN A 100 3.12 -3.91 2.45
C ASN A 100 2.58 -2.55 1.97
N LEU A 101 1.32 -2.23 2.30
CA LEU A 101 0.70 -0.93 2.01
C LEU A 101 1.48 0.23 2.66
N ALA A 102 1.95 0.05 3.90
CA ALA A 102 2.76 1.03 4.60
C ALA A 102 4.11 1.23 3.91
N SER A 103 4.80 0.18 3.49
CA SER A 103 6.08 0.29 2.78
C SER A 103 5.93 1.05 1.45
N SER A 104 4.83 0.81 0.72
CA SER A 104 4.50 1.54 -0.50
C SER A 104 4.19 3.02 -0.23
N THR A 105 3.54 3.31 0.90
CA THR A 105 3.16 4.68 1.29
C THR A 105 4.37 5.46 1.78
N LEU A 106 5.18 4.88 2.69
CA LEU A 106 6.32 5.53 3.34
C LEU A 106 7.40 5.97 2.36
N GLY A 107 7.64 5.17 1.31
CA GLY A 107 8.83 5.21 0.46
C GLY A 107 9.34 6.60 0.11
N ALA A 108 8.92 7.15 -1.04
CA ALA A 108 9.37 8.47 -1.48
C ALA A 108 8.82 9.61 -0.60
N GLY A 109 7.66 9.37 0.04
CA GLY A 109 6.96 10.36 0.85
C GLY A 109 7.79 10.87 2.02
N ILE A 110 8.43 9.98 2.79
CA ILE A 110 9.10 10.35 4.04
C ILE A 110 10.22 11.39 3.87
N VAL A 111 10.90 11.39 2.72
CA VAL A 111 12.01 12.31 2.42
C VAL A 111 11.50 13.70 2.04
N ALA A 112 10.31 13.79 1.43
CA ALA A 112 9.72 15.06 0.99
C ALA A 112 8.93 15.78 2.10
N LEU A 113 8.53 15.06 3.15
CA LEU A 113 7.72 15.60 4.24
C LEU A 113 8.33 16.80 4.98
N PRO A 114 9.64 16.84 5.33
CA PRO A 114 10.23 18.03 5.95
C PRO A 114 10.06 19.31 5.12
N ALA A 115 10.16 19.21 3.79
CA ALA A 115 9.92 20.33 2.89
C ALA A 115 8.43 20.72 2.86
N ALA A 116 7.53 19.72 2.83
CA ALA A 116 6.08 19.95 2.90
C ALA A 116 5.68 20.67 4.21
N PHE A 117 6.28 20.29 5.35
CA PHE A 117 6.05 20.95 6.63
C PHE A 117 6.44 22.43 6.59
N LYS A 118 7.60 22.74 6.00
CA LYS A 118 8.06 24.12 5.83
C LYS A 118 7.13 24.94 4.92
N MET A 119 6.54 24.31 3.91
CA MET A 119 5.66 24.97 2.93
C MET A 119 4.23 25.17 3.42
N SER A 120 3.68 24.26 4.24
CA SER A 120 2.30 24.34 4.74
C SER A 120 2.18 24.92 6.14
N GLY A 121 3.21 24.82 6.97
CA GLY A 121 3.16 25.12 8.40
C GLY A 121 2.65 23.93 9.22
N ILE A 122 2.99 23.88 10.50
CA ILE A 122 2.82 22.68 11.35
C ILE A 122 1.33 22.32 11.56
N ALA A 123 0.50 23.29 11.94
CA ALA A 123 -0.91 23.02 12.25
C ALA A 123 -1.66 22.55 11.00
N MET A 124 -1.43 23.21 9.86
CA MET A 124 -2.00 22.80 8.56
C MET A 124 -1.51 21.44 8.13
N SER A 125 -0.25 21.11 8.38
CA SER A 125 0.31 19.82 7.99
C SER A 125 -0.27 18.66 8.81
N ILE A 126 -0.46 18.85 10.10
CA ILE A 126 -1.16 17.86 10.95
C ILE A 126 -2.58 17.64 10.41
N LEU A 127 -3.30 18.72 10.10
CA LEU A 127 -4.64 18.64 9.50
C LEU A 127 -4.62 17.90 8.16
N TYR A 128 -3.68 18.22 7.26
CA TYR A 128 -3.53 17.56 5.97
C TYR A 128 -3.21 16.07 6.11
N LEU A 129 -2.34 15.68 7.04
CA LEU A 129 -2.04 14.27 7.30
C LEU A 129 -3.29 13.48 7.68
N PHE A 130 -4.13 14.00 8.58
CA PHE A 130 -5.38 13.32 8.97
C PHE A 130 -6.41 13.28 7.84
N ILE A 131 -6.60 14.38 7.12
CA ILE A 131 -7.56 14.44 5.99
C ILE A 131 -7.12 13.46 4.89
N VAL A 132 -5.88 13.56 4.44
CA VAL A 132 -5.36 12.73 3.35
C VAL A 132 -5.32 11.26 3.77
N ALA A 133 -4.95 10.93 5.00
CA ALA A 133 -5.03 9.56 5.53
C ALA A 133 -6.46 9.02 5.50
N SER A 134 -7.45 9.81 5.94
CA SER A 134 -8.86 9.40 5.92
C SER A 134 -9.37 9.16 4.50
N MET A 135 -9.00 10.04 3.55
CA MET A 135 -9.32 9.90 2.13
C MET A 135 -8.64 8.68 1.51
N ALA A 136 -7.40 8.39 1.90
CA ALA A 136 -6.67 7.23 1.42
C ALA A 136 -7.37 5.93 1.84
N VAL A 137 -7.73 5.79 3.13
CA VAL A 137 -8.49 4.63 3.63
C VAL A 137 -9.84 4.52 2.95
N TYR A 138 -10.57 5.64 2.79
CA TYR A 138 -11.84 5.66 2.07
C TYR A 138 -11.70 5.17 0.62
N SER A 139 -10.61 5.57 -0.06
CA SER A 139 -10.33 5.12 -1.43
C SER A 139 -10.08 3.62 -1.51
N PHE A 140 -9.36 3.04 -0.53
CA PHE A 140 -9.21 1.57 -0.44
C PHE A 140 -10.55 0.86 -0.26
N VAL A 141 -11.42 1.38 0.60
CA VAL A 141 -12.78 0.83 0.80
C VAL A 141 -13.54 0.84 -0.52
N LEU A 142 -13.57 1.99 -1.20
CA LEU A 142 -14.32 2.16 -2.45
C LEU A 142 -13.82 1.20 -3.53
N LEU A 143 -12.50 1.12 -3.75
CA LEU A 143 -11.90 0.23 -4.75
C LEU A 143 -12.19 -1.24 -4.45
N THR A 144 -12.20 -1.61 -3.17
CA THR A 144 -12.47 -2.98 -2.74
C THR A 144 -13.94 -3.34 -2.93
N VAL A 145 -14.85 -2.45 -2.55
CA VAL A 145 -16.30 -2.63 -2.76
C VAL A 145 -16.60 -2.77 -4.25
N VAL A 146 -16.03 -1.89 -5.08
CA VAL A 146 -16.20 -1.97 -6.54
C VAL A 146 -15.62 -3.27 -7.08
N GLY A 147 -14.46 -3.72 -6.59
CA GLY A 147 -13.86 -4.99 -6.99
C GLY A 147 -14.72 -6.21 -6.64
N GLU A 148 -15.35 -6.20 -5.47
CA GLU A 148 -16.29 -7.26 -5.07
C GLU A 148 -17.58 -7.23 -5.89
N ARG A 149 -18.15 -6.04 -6.13
CA ARG A 149 -19.40 -5.88 -6.91
C ARG A 149 -19.25 -6.20 -8.39
N THR A 150 -18.08 -5.91 -8.97
CA THR A 150 -17.83 -6.13 -10.40
C THR A 150 -17.17 -7.48 -10.69
N GLY A 151 -16.62 -8.15 -9.67
CA GLY A 151 -15.80 -9.35 -9.84
C GLY A 151 -14.46 -9.10 -10.55
N LEU A 152 -14.14 -7.84 -10.89
CA LEU A 152 -12.91 -7.47 -11.58
C LEU A 152 -11.82 -7.14 -10.56
N ARG A 153 -10.61 -7.67 -10.81
CA ARG A 153 -9.42 -7.52 -9.94
C ARG A 153 -8.30 -6.70 -10.59
N SER A 154 -8.67 -5.76 -11.47
CA SER A 154 -7.71 -4.89 -12.15
C SER A 154 -8.28 -3.50 -12.24
N TYR A 155 -7.47 -2.52 -11.87
CA TYR A 155 -7.86 -1.10 -11.84
C TYR A 155 -8.31 -0.62 -13.23
N GLU A 156 -7.56 -0.99 -14.28
CA GLU A 156 -7.89 -0.66 -15.66
C GLU A 156 -9.23 -1.27 -16.11
N LYS A 157 -9.48 -2.54 -15.77
CA LYS A 157 -10.73 -3.23 -16.15
C LYS A 157 -11.94 -2.62 -15.44
N VAL A 158 -11.81 -2.32 -14.15
CA VAL A 158 -12.85 -1.66 -13.35
C VAL A 158 -13.17 -0.29 -13.94
N THR A 159 -12.14 0.50 -14.25
CA THR A 159 -12.28 1.82 -14.85
C THR A 159 -12.95 1.75 -16.22
N ARG A 160 -12.57 0.80 -17.07
CA ARG A 160 -13.23 0.58 -18.36
C ARG A 160 -14.71 0.27 -18.22
N LEU A 161 -15.07 -0.55 -17.24
CA LEU A 161 -16.45 -0.95 -16.99
C LEU A 161 -17.30 0.24 -16.52
N LEU A 162 -16.76 1.08 -15.64
CA LEU A 162 -17.50 2.20 -15.03
C LEU A 162 -17.53 3.47 -15.89
N LEU A 163 -16.41 3.82 -16.53
CA LEU A 163 -16.23 5.08 -17.27
C LEU A 163 -16.26 4.90 -18.79
N GLY A 164 -16.31 3.66 -19.28
CA GLY A 164 -16.34 3.34 -20.71
C GLY A 164 -14.96 3.14 -21.35
N ARG A 165 -14.97 2.92 -22.66
CA ARG A 165 -13.75 2.70 -23.47
C ARG A 165 -12.94 3.98 -23.56
N GLY A 166 -11.62 3.91 -23.31
CA GLY A 166 -10.71 5.06 -23.36
C GLY A 166 -10.23 5.51 -21.98
N ALA A 167 -11.10 5.42 -20.97
CA ALA A 167 -10.75 5.77 -19.59
C ALA A 167 -9.71 4.81 -19.00
N ASP A 168 -9.69 3.56 -19.46
CA ASP A 168 -8.66 2.56 -19.15
C ASP A 168 -7.26 3.01 -19.58
N TYR A 169 -7.12 3.50 -20.81
CA TYR A 169 -5.84 4.01 -21.31
C TYR A 169 -5.40 5.28 -20.58
N LEU A 170 -6.32 6.21 -20.30
CA LEU A 170 -6.00 7.42 -19.54
C LEU A 170 -5.49 7.06 -18.14
N LEU A 171 -6.19 6.16 -17.44
CA LEU A 171 -5.76 5.70 -16.13
C LEU A 171 -4.39 5.02 -16.20
N ALA A 172 -4.18 4.13 -17.17
CA ALA A 172 -2.90 3.45 -17.35
C ALA A 172 -1.74 4.43 -17.54
N VAL A 173 -1.94 5.49 -18.34
CA VAL A 173 -0.95 6.57 -18.51
C VAL A 173 -0.70 7.32 -17.21
N LEU A 174 -1.76 7.66 -16.44
CA LEU A 174 -1.61 8.35 -15.15
C LEU A 174 -0.88 7.49 -14.11
N MET A 175 -1.21 6.20 -14.03
CA MET A 175 -0.51 5.24 -13.17
C MET A 175 0.95 5.09 -13.59
N TRP A 176 1.23 5.05 -14.89
CA TRP A 176 2.60 5.00 -15.40
C TRP A 176 3.41 6.24 -15.03
N ILE A 177 2.85 7.44 -15.21
CA ILE A 177 3.50 8.71 -14.80
C ILE A 177 3.75 8.72 -13.29
N LEU A 178 2.79 8.27 -12.49
CA LEU A 178 2.91 8.19 -11.03
C LEU A 178 4.05 7.26 -10.62
N CYS A 179 4.08 6.03 -11.15
CA CYS A 179 5.13 5.06 -10.84
C CYS A 179 6.51 5.55 -11.29
N PHE A 180 6.60 6.08 -12.52
CA PHE A 180 7.83 6.66 -13.05
C PHE A 180 8.35 7.82 -12.18
N GLY A 181 7.45 8.71 -11.72
CA GLY A 181 7.81 9.80 -10.81
C GLY A 181 8.31 9.30 -9.45
N GLY A 182 7.70 8.23 -8.92
CA GLY A 182 8.16 7.53 -7.72
C GLY A 182 9.58 6.98 -7.89
N ASP A 183 9.84 6.28 -8.99
CA ASP A 183 11.16 5.71 -9.31
C ASP A 183 12.25 6.78 -9.42
N VAL A 184 11.96 7.88 -10.11
CA VAL A 184 12.87 9.04 -10.20
C VAL A 184 13.17 9.59 -8.81
N THR A 185 12.16 9.69 -7.94
CA THR A 185 12.33 10.19 -6.57
C THR A 185 13.23 9.28 -5.73
N TYR A 186 13.12 7.95 -5.89
CA TYR A 186 14.03 7.01 -5.23
C TYR A 186 15.47 7.15 -5.71
N VAL A 187 15.71 7.31 -7.01
CA VAL A 187 17.06 7.49 -7.56
C VAL A 187 17.70 8.80 -7.07
N ILE A 188 16.94 9.89 -7.04
CA ILE A 188 17.42 11.19 -6.53
C ILE A 188 17.74 11.09 -5.03
N SER A 189 16.87 10.43 -4.26
CA SER A 189 17.08 10.24 -2.82
C SER A 189 18.33 9.40 -2.55
N MET A 190 18.54 8.32 -3.32
CA MET A 190 19.73 7.47 -3.23
C MET A 190 21.02 8.24 -3.53
N LEU A 191 21.01 9.09 -4.57
CA LEU A 191 22.15 9.95 -4.90
C LEU A 191 22.49 10.90 -3.74
N GLY A 192 21.47 11.48 -3.09
CA GLY A 192 21.64 12.33 -1.91
C GLY A 192 22.29 11.59 -0.73
N ILE A 193 21.84 10.36 -0.47
CA ILE A 193 22.38 9.50 0.59
C ILE A 193 23.85 9.14 0.30
N ILE A 194 24.16 8.67 -0.92
CA ILE A 194 25.53 8.32 -1.33
C ILE A 194 26.46 9.52 -1.18
N LYS A 195 26.04 10.69 -1.67
CA LYS A 195 26.81 11.93 -1.55
C LYS A 195 27.09 12.27 -0.08
N GLY A 196 26.11 12.10 0.80
CA GLY A 196 26.28 12.29 2.25
C GLY A 196 27.35 11.37 2.85
N PHE A 197 27.30 10.07 2.53
CA PHE A 197 28.29 9.10 3.02
C PHE A 197 29.70 9.35 2.48
N VAL A 198 29.83 9.59 1.17
CA VAL A 198 31.12 9.80 0.50
C VAL A 198 31.82 11.07 0.97
N ASN A 199 31.07 12.14 1.24
CA ASN A 199 31.64 13.40 1.71
C ASN A 199 32.08 13.34 3.18
N ASN A 200 31.41 12.55 4.01
CA ASN A 200 31.73 12.42 5.44
C ASN A 200 32.85 11.40 5.72
N ALA A 201 33.19 10.54 4.75
CA ALA A 201 34.24 9.56 4.89
C ALA A 201 35.60 10.12 4.42
N GLU A 202 36.52 10.32 5.37
CA GLU A 202 37.86 10.88 5.12
C GLU A 202 38.68 10.05 4.13
N SER A 203 38.55 8.72 4.19
CA SER A 203 39.31 7.77 3.34
C SER A 203 38.79 7.60 1.90
N THR A 204 37.82 8.40 1.47
CA THR A 204 37.19 8.22 0.15
C THR A 204 37.97 8.91 -0.97
N PRO A 205 38.28 8.23 -2.10
CA PRO A 205 38.94 8.81 -3.26
C PRO A 205 38.26 10.09 -3.75
N GLU A 206 39.04 11.11 -4.13
CA GLU A 206 38.51 12.41 -4.60
C GLU A 206 37.57 12.26 -5.80
N PHE A 207 37.85 11.31 -6.70
CA PHE A 207 36.97 11.03 -7.84
C PHE A 207 35.55 10.65 -7.41
N LEU A 208 35.39 9.86 -6.34
CA LEU A 208 34.07 9.45 -5.85
C LEU A 208 33.29 10.60 -5.22
N LYS A 209 34.00 11.62 -4.67
CA LYS A 209 33.40 12.85 -4.14
C LYS A 209 32.84 13.75 -5.26
N THR A 210 33.31 13.59 -6.50
CA THR A 210 32.78 14.34 -7.66
C THR A 210 31.37 13.89 -8.05
N LEU A 211 30.65 14.74 -8.79
CA LEU A 211 29.32 14.41 -9.30
C LEU A 211 29.31 13.17 -10.22
N PRO A 212 30.26 13.00 -11.18
CA PRO A 212 30.37 11.77 -11.96
C PRO A 212 30.58 10.52 -11.10
N GLY A 213 31.43 10.59 -10.07
CA GLY A 213 31.69 9.48 -9.16
C GLY A 213 30.45 9.06 -8.35
N ASN A 214 29.72 10.03 -7.80
CA ASN A 214 28.46 9.79 -7.10
C ASN A 214 27.38 9.20 -8.03
N ARG A 215 27.30 9.65 -9.28
CA ARG A 215 26.40 9.08 -10.30
C ARG A 215 26.77 7.63 -10.61
N LEU A 216 28.06 7.34 -10.79
CA LEU A 216 28.55 5.97 -11.01
C LEU A 216 28.16 5.05 -9.86
N LEU A 217 28.40 5.46 -8.60
CA LEU A 217 28.01 4.69 -7.42
C LEU A 217 26.49 4.46 -7.38
N THR A 218 25.69 5.49 -7.69
CA THR A 218 24.23 5.38 -7.73
C THR A 218 23.79 4.39 -8.81
N SER A 219 24.39 4.42 -10.00
CA SER A 219 24.12 3.46 -11.08
C SER A 219 24.50 2.02 -10.71
N ILE A 220 25.63 1.81 -10.02
CA ILE A 220 26.04 0.50 -9.52
C ILE A 220 25.03 -0.02 -8.49
N VAL A 221 24.64 0.80 -7.52
CA VAL A 221 23.66 0.39 -6.52
C VAL A 221 22.33 0.06 -7.18
N TRP A 222 21.88 0.87 -8.14
CA TRP A 222 20.66 0.60 -8.87
C TRP A 222 20.73 -0.73 -9.65
N LEU A 223 21.82 -0.98 -10.38
CA LEU A 223 21.99 -2.17 -11.21
C LEU A 223 22.09 -3.47 -10.39
N PHE A 224 22.83 -3.45 -9.27
CA PHE A 224 23.14 -4.66 -8.50
C PHE A 224 22.23 -4.87 -7.28
N PHE A 225 21.50 -3.86 -6.83
CA PHE A 225 20.59 -3.98 -5.67
C PHE A 225 19.14 -3.67 -6.04
N MET A 226 18.84 -2.51 -6.62
CA MET A 226 17.44 -2.15 -6.92
C MET A 226 16.84 -3.05 -8.01
N LEU A 227 17.53 -3.21 -9.15
CA LEU A 227 17.05 -4.00 -10.28
C LEU A 227 16.72 -5.46 -9.92
N PRO A 228 17.58 -6.24 -9.24
CA PRO A 228 17.23 -7.61 -8.87
C PRO A 228 16.08 -7.70 -7.88
N LEU A 229 15.88 -6.66 -7.05
CA LEU A 229 14.74 -6.56 -6.14
C LEU A 229 13.42 -6.26 -6.85
N CYS A 230 13.46 -5.72 -8.08
CA CYS A 230 12.28 -5.49 -8.92
C CYS A 230 11.89 -6.71 -9.80
N LEU A 231 12.76 -7.71 -9.94
CA LEU A 231 12.48 -8.93 -10.71
C LEU A 231 11.43 -9.89 -10.10
N PRO A 232 11.16 -9.94 -8.78
CA PRO A 232 10.11 -10.79 -8.25
C PRO A 232 8.74 -10.34 -8.76
N LYS A 233 8.05 -11.21 -9.48
CA LYS A 233 6.74 -10.93 -10.11
C LYS A 233 5.55 -10.87 -9.15
N GLU A 234 5.76 -11.13 -7.86
CA GLU A 234 4.69 -11.32 -6.87
C GLU A 234 4.94 -10.41 -5.67
N ILE A 235 3.99 -9.55 -5.33
CA ILE A 235 4.09 -8.55 -4.27
C ILE A 235 4.30 -9.18 -2.91
N ASN A 236 3.74 -10.37 -2.66
CA ASN A 236 3.96 -11.04 -1.40
C ASN A 236 5.36 -11.65 -1.26
N SER A 237 6.10 -11.89 -2.35
CA SER A 237 7.52 -12.26 -2.26
C SER A 237 8.35 -11.13 -1.67
N LEU A 238 7.87 -9.88 -1.84
CA LEU A 238 8.47 -8.70 -1.23
C LEU A 238 8.07 -8.51 0.23
N ARG A 239 7.11 -9.25 0.80
CA ARG A 239 6.71 -9.06 2.21
C ARG A 239 7.90 -8.96 3.14
N ILE A 240 8.88 -9.85 3.00
CA ILE A 240 10.07 -9.87 3.84
C ILE A 240 10.83 -8.55 3.67
N VAL A 241 11.02 -8.13 2.42
CA VAL A 241 11.64 -6.85 2.07
C VAL A 241 10.82 -5.68 2.62
N SER A 242 9.50 -5.66 2.49
CA SER A 242 8.60 -4.63 3.05
C SER A 242 8.67 -4.58 4.57
N THR A 243 8.77 -5.73 5.24
CA THR A 243 8.89 -5.81 6.71
C THR A 243 10.22 -5.21 7.16
N ILE A 244 11.30 -5.63 6.51
CA ILE A 244 12.65 -5.12 6.76
C ILE A 244 12.69 -3.62 6.47
N ALA A 245 12.08 -3.16 5.37
CA ALA A 245 12.00 -1.76 5.00
C ALA A 245 11.25 -0.95 6.07
N VAL A 246 10.07 -1.40 6.51
CA VAL A 246 9.33 -0.73 7.60
C VAL A 246 10.15 -0.71 8.88
N PHE A 247 10.83 -1.80 9.22
CA PHE A 247 11.73 -1.84 10.38
C PHE A 247 12.87 -0.81 10.27
N PHE A 248 13.52 -0.71 9.11
CA PHE A 248 14.55 0.32 8.86
C PHE A 248 13.99 1.74 8.91
N ILE A 249 12.76 1.96 8.45
CA ILE A 249 12.10 3.27 8.53
C ILE A 249 11.78 3.61 9.99
N VAL A 250 11.30 2.66 10.78
CA VAL A 250 11.08 2.86 12.23
C VAL A 250 12.40 3.14 12.93
N PHE A 251 13.45 2.37 12.64
CA PHE A 251 14.79 2.62 13.15
C PHE A 251 15.31 4.01 12.78
N PHE A 252 15.17 4.40 11.51
CA PHE A 252 15.53 5.72 11.03
C PHE A 252 14.75 6.83 11.76
N ALA A 253 13.44 6.65 11.96
CA ALA A 253 12.63 7.58 12.74
C ALA A 253 13.14 7.69 14.19
N ILE A 254 13.49 6.58 14.85
CA ILE A 254 14.11 6.59 16.18
C ILE A 254 15.44 7.34 16.17
N CYS A 255 16.30 7.12 15.17
CA CYS A 255 17.55 7.86 15.03
C CYS A 255 17.31 9.37 14.90
N ILE A 256 16.31 9.79 14.13
CA ILE A 256 15.92 11.21 14.02
C ILE A 256 15.47 11.73 15.40
N VAL A 257 14.64 10.99 16.14
CA VAL A 257 14.18 11.35 17.49
C VAL A 257 15.37 11.54 18.43
N VAL A 258 16.28 10.58 18.49
CA VAL A 258 17.44 10.63 19.39
C VAL A 258 18.38 11.78 19.02
N HIS A 259 18.68 11.95 17.73
CA HIS A 259 19.52 13.04 17.25
C HIS A 259 18.90 14.41 17.58
N ALA A 260 17.59 14.55 17.37
CA ALA A 260 16.85 15.76 17.72
C ALA A 260 16.79 15.99 19.23
N ALA A 261 16.66 14.95 20.06
CA ALA A 261 16.70 15.10 21.52
C ALA A 261 18.08 15.54 22.03
N GLN A 262 19.17 15.03 21.43
CA GLN A 262 20.54 15.37 21.81
C GLN A 262 20.97 16.76 21.37
N ASN A 263 20.50 17.21 20.18
CA ASN A 263 20.96 18.46 19.56
C ASN A 263 19.92 19.59 19.63
N GLY A 264 18.62 19.28 19.66
CA GLY A 264 17.54 20.27 19.60
C GLY A 264 17.24 20.95 20.94
N LEU A 265 17.45 20.25 22.05
CA LEU A 265 17.25 20.84 23.39
C LEU A 265 18.27 21.95 23.74
N LYS A 266 19.32 22.13 22.94
CA LYS A 266 20.37 23.12 23.19
C LYS A 266 19.97 24.54 22.77
N ASN A 267 19.06 24.70 21.81
CA ASN A 267 18.78 25.99 21.16
C ASN A 267 17.36 26.54 21.43
N GLY A 268 16.58 25.92 22.31
CA GLY A 268 15.22 26.36 22.65
C GLY A 268 14.19 26.17 21.52
N ILE A 269 12.95 26.63 21.75
CA ILE A 269 11.90 26.66 20.72
C ILE A 269 12.19 27.84 19.79
N ARG A 270 12.19 27.60 18.48
CA ARG A 270 12.46 28.62 17.46
C ARG A 270 11.30 29.62 17.38
N ASP A 271 11.58 30.92 17.34
CA ASP A 271 10.55 31.98 17.30
C ASP A 271 9.89 32.17 15.92
N ASP A 272 10.41 31.55 14.87
CA ASP A 272 9.90 31.67 13.49
C ASP A 272 9.01 30.48 13.05
N ILE A 273 8.44 29.77 14.04
CA ILE A 273 7.55 28.64 13.78
C ILE A 273 6.27 29.14 13.09
N VAL A 274 6.17 28.85 11.80
CA VAL A 274 4.97 29.10 11.00
C VAL A 274 3.97 27.98 11.25
N TYR A 275 2.91 28.29 12.01
CA TYR A 275 1.84 27.33 12.29
C TYR A 275 0.89 27.15 11.08
N ILE A 276 0.60 28.23 10.37
CA ILE A 276 -0.31 28.25 9.22
C ILE A 276 0.36 29.07 8.12
N GLN A 277 0.59 28.45 6.97
CA GLN A 277 0.97 29.15 5.74
C GLN A 277 -0.26 29.34 4.85
N SER A 278 -0.35 30.50 4.18
CA SER A 278 -1.41 30.79 3.21
C SER A 278 -0.87 30.92 1.79
N GLY A 279 -1.75 30.83 0.79
CA GLY A 279 -1.39 30.96 -0.63
C GLY A 279 -0.82 29.68 -1.27
N ASN A 280 -0.10 29.84 -2.39
CA ASN A 280 0.33 28.74 -3.25
C ASN A 280 1.31 27.77 -2.58
N GLN A 281 2.03 28.20 -1.54
CA GLN A 281 2.95 27.36 -0.77
C GLN A 281 2.20 26.26 -0.01
N ALA A 282 1.06 26.60 0.60
CA ALA A 282 0.24 25.61 1.31
C ALA A 282 -0.33 24.55 0.35
N ILE A 283 -0.74 24.96 -0.86
CA ILE A 283 -1.22 24.05 -1.92
C ILE A 283 -0.09 23.15 -2.41
N THR A 284 1.12 23.69 -2.55
CA THR A 284 2.30 22.90 -2.95
C THR A 284 2.61 21.84 -1.88
N GLY A 285 2.60 22.20 -0.60
CA GLY A 285 2.76 21.22 0.47
C GLY A 285 1.63 20.18 0.51
N LEU A 286 0.37 20.57 0.28
CA LEU A 286 -0.77 19.66 0.13
C LEU A 286 -0.53 18.61 -0.96
N SER A 287 0.02 19.02 -2.11
CA SER A 287 0.33 18.08 -3.20
C SER A 287 1.37 17.03 -2.80
N ILE A 288 2.34 17.38 -1.94
CA ILE A 288 3.34 16.46 -1.41
C ILE A 288 2.68 15.45 -0.46
N TYR A 289 1.76 15.88 0.41
CA TYR A 289 1.01 14.96 1.28
C TYR A 289 0.13 14.01 0.47
N LEU A 290 -0.56 14.52 -0.55
CA LEU A 290 -1.36 13.68 -1.46
C LEU A 290 -0.47 12.61 -2.11
N PHE A 291 0.66 13.01 -2.69
CA PHE A 291 1.63 12.09 -3.29
C PHE A 291 2.16 11.06 -2.29
N ALA A 292 2.49 11.48 -1.07
CA ALA A 292 3.01 10.61 -0.01
C ALA A 292 2.01 9.55 0.48
N TYR A 293 0.71 9.74 0.24
CA TYR A 293 -0.35 8.78 0.61
C TYR A 293 -0.92 8.00 -0.59
N VAL A 294 -0.33 8.14 -1.77
CA VAL A 294 -0.73 7.33 -2.93
C VAL A 294 -0.18 5.92 -2.79
N SER A 295 -1.07 4.97 -2.51
CA SER A 295 -0.77 3.53 -2.47
C SER A 295 -1.91 2.66 -2.99
N GLN A 296 -3.01 3.28 -3.42
CA GLN A 296 -4.24 2.64 -3.89
C GLN A 296 -4.03 1.84 -5.19
N VAL A 297 -2.99 2.17 -5.95
CA VAL A 297 -2.59 1.44 -7.16
C VAL A 297 -2.32 -0.04 -6.88
N ASN A 298 -1.81 -0.36 -5.68
CA ASN A 298 -1.50 -1.72 -5.23
C ASN A 298 -2.70 -2.41 -4.55
N CYS A 299 -3.88 -1.76 -4.50
CA CYS A 299 -5.05 -2.26 -3.76
C CYS A 299 -5.49 -3.65 -4.24
N TYR A 300 -5.65 -3.83 -5.57
CA TYR A 300 -6.14 -5.10 -6.11
C TYR A 300 -5.14 -6.24 -5.92
N GLU A 301 -3.85 -5.96 -6.04
CA GLU A 301 -2.80 -6.97 -5.85
C GLU A 301 -2.73 -7.41 -4.39
N VAL A 302 -2.75 -6.46 -3.45
CA VAL A 302 -2.82 -6.76 -2.00
C VAL A 302 -4.11 -7.50 -1.66
N TYR A 303 -5.23 -7.13 -2.30
CA TYR A 303 -6.48 -7.84 -2.12
C TYR A 303 -6.37 -9.28 -2.64
N GLU A 304 -5.73 -9.50 -3.79
CA GLU A 304 -5.56 -10.84 -4.37
C GLU A 304 -4.68 -11.76 -3.52
N GLU A 305 -3.80 -11.22 -2.68
CA GLU A 305 -2.94 -12.01 -1.80
C GLU A 305 -3.51 -12.22 -0.39
N LEU A 306 -4.60 -11.51 -0.04
CA LEU A 306 -5.22 -11.54 1.28
C LEU A 306 -5.92 -12.88 1.58
N TYR A 307 -5.66 -13.48 2.75
CA TYR A 307 -6.32 -14.71 3.18
C TYR A 307 -7.77 -14.44 3.59
N LYS A 308 -8.72 -15.20 3.02
CA LYS A 308 -10.17 -14.96 3.16
C LYS A 308 -10.51 -13.48 2.93
N PRO A 309 -10.35 -12.99 1.70
CA PRO A 309 -10.44 -11.57 1.44
C PRO A 309 -11.87 -11.08 1.67
N SER A 310 -11.99 -9.88 2.21
CA SER A 310 -13.27 -9.18 2.35
C SER A 310 -12.99 -7.68 2.44
N VAL A 311 -13.99 -6.86 2.12
CA VAL A 311 -13.93 -5.40 2.35
C VAL A 311 -13.46 -5.11 3.77
N GLY A 312 -14.05 -5.74 4.79
CA GLY A 312 -13.68 -5.49 6.18
C GLY A 312 -12.22 -5.79 6.50
N ARG A 313 -11.64 -6.89 5.98
CA ARG A 313 -10.23 -7.22 6.22
C ARG A 313 -9.28 -6.32 5.45
N MET A 314 -9.64 -5.93 4.23
CA MET A 314 -8.87 -4.96 3.45
C MET A 314 -8.87 -3.60 4.15
N THR A 315 -10.02 -3.11 4.60
CA THR A 315 -10.14 -1.85 5.35
C THR A 315 -9.30 -1.87 6.62
N LYS A 316 -9.32 -2.96 7.40
CA LYS A 316 -8.46 -3.09 8.58
C LYS A 316 -6.97 -3.02 8.20
N SER A 317 -6.57 -3.67 7.11
CA SER A 317 -5.18 -3.67 6.63
C SER A 317 -4.75 -2.27 6.18
N ALA A 318 -5.59 -1.60 5.38
CA ALA A 318 -5.37 -0.24 4.91
C ALA A 318 -5.35 0.76 6.06
N ALA A 319 -6.29 0.67 7.01
CA ALA A 319 -6.35 1.55 8.17
C ALA A 319 -5.11 1.38 9.07
N LEU A 320 -4.68 0.14 9.34
CA LEU A 320 -3.47 -0.12 10.12
C LEU A 320 -2.21 0.40 9.41
N GLY A 321 -2.05 0.12 8.12
CA GLY A 321 -0.90 0.58 7.33
C GLY A 321 -0.85 2.10 7.24
N THR A 322 -1.98 2.74 6.92
CA THR A 322 -2.10 4.21 6.84
C THR A 322 -1.86 4.87 8.19
N SER A 323 -2.38 4.31 9.28
CA SER A 323 -2.16 4.85 10.63
C SER A 323 -0.70 4.77 11.05
N LEU A 324 -0.02 3.65 10.73
CA LEU A 324 1.41 3.51 10.94
C LEU A 324 2.19 4.60 10.18
N CYS A 325 1.85 4.83 8.91
CA CYS A 325 2.44 5.92 8.12
C CYS A 325 2.20 7.28 8.75
N THR A 326 0.97 7.58 9.18
CA THR A 326 0.62 8.86 9.82
C THR A 326 1.45 9.09 11.08
N VAL A 327 1.61 8.07 11.94
CA VAL A 327 2.45 8.19 13.14
C VAL A 327 3.91 8.48 12.76
N LEU A 328 4.45 7.73 11.80
CA LEU A 328 5.83 7.92 11.34
C LEU A 328 6.04 9.28 10.66
N TYR A 329 5.03 9.82 10.00
CA TYR A 329 5.05 11.13 9.36
C TYR A 329 4.90 12.29 10.36
N LEU A 330 4.19 12.08 11.47
CA LEU A 330 4.07 13.04 12.55
C LEU A 330 5.35 13.15 13.40
N LEU A 331 6.15 12.09 13.49
CA LEU A 331 7.40 12.13 14.28
C LEU A 331 8.36 13.25 13.82
N PRO A 332 8.71 13.39 12.53
CA PRO A 332 9.47 14.54 12.04
C PRO A 332 8.80 15.90 12.27
N VAL A 333 7.45 15.98 12.29
CA VAL A 333 6.73 17.23 12.60
C VAL A 333 7.06 17.68 14.00
N CYS A 334 6.85 16.79 14.96
CA CYS A 334 7.13 17.05 16.36
C CYS A 334 8.59 17.47 16.49
N LEU A 335 9.55 16.69 15.97
CA LEU A 335 10.97 17.00 16.12
C LEU A 335 11.42 18.26 15.38
N GLY A 336 10.83 18.56 14.23
CA GLY A 336 11.09 19.77 13.46
C GLY A 336 10.68 21.05 14.18
N THR A 337 9.65 21.00 15.03
CA THR A 337 9.31 22.12 15.92
C THR A 337 10.35 22.34 17.01
N TRP A 338 11.12 21.30 17.37
CA TRP A 338 12.13 21.35 18.44
C TRP A 338 13.58 21.60 17.96
N ASN A 339 13.93 21.38 16.69
CA ASN A 339 15.34 21.18 16.30
C ASN A 339 15.87 21.96 15.06
N LEU A 340 15.13 22.93 14.51
CA LEU A 340 15.54 23.63 13.29
C LEU A 340 15.84 25.12 13.49
N ALA A 341 16.26 25.54 14.69
CA ALA A 341 16.81 26.89 14.89
C ALA A 341 18.16 27.00 14.16
N PRO A 342 18.30 27.85 13.12
CA PRO A 342 19.62 28.15 12.60
C PRO A 342 20.47 28.84 13.69
N PRO A 343 21.80 28.62 13.69
CA PRO A 343 22.71 29.36 14.56
C PRO A 343 22.74 30.86 14.26
#